data_AF-A0A6A6WXG0-F1
#
_entry.id   AF-A0A6A6WXG0-F1
#
_cell.length_a   1.000
_cell.length_b   1.000
_cell.length_c   1.000
_cell.angle_alpha   90.00
_cell.angle_beta   90.00
_cell.angle_gamma   90.00
#
_symmetry.space_group_name_H-M   'P 1'
#
loop_
_entity.id
_entity.type
_entity.pdbx_description
1 polymer ?
#
loop_
_entity_poly.entity_id
_entity_poly.type
_entity_poly.pdbx_seq_one_letter_code
_entity_poly.pdbx_strand_id
1 'polypeptide(L)' 'SLTARRAAAAFNVPRSTLSTRRARIALQRNCKPKLKKLTKLKEEVIVRHVLDLDSRGFAPTLGAVRDIADKLLAARSA' A
#
# COMPACT_ATOMS: atom_id res chain seq x y z
N SER A 1 -1.06 -30.59 -0.48
CA SER A 1 -1.22 -29.35 0.31
C SER A 1 -0.95 -29.60 1.79
N LEU A 2 0.00 -28.88 2.39
CA LEU A 2 0.21 -28.92 3.85
C LEU A 2 -1.02 -28.29 4.53
N THR A 3 -1.69 -29.01 5.43
CA THR A 3 -2.82 -28.45 6.17
C THR A 3 -2.34 -27.33 7.09
N ALA A 4 -3.19 -26.33 7.36
CA ALA A 4 -2.85 -25.23 8.27
C ALA A 4 -2.38 -25.72 9.66
N ARG A 5 -2.83 -26.91 10.07
CA ARG A 5 -2.41 -27.60 11.30
C ARG A 5 -0.95 -28.07 11.24
N ARG A 6 -0.53 -28.69 10.13
CA ARG A 6 0.85 -29.14 9.92
C ARG A 6 1.82 -27.97 9.83
N ALA A 7 1.42 -26.89 9.15
CA ALA A 7 2.21 -25.66 9.10
C ALA A 7 2.35 -25.01 10.50
N ALA A 8 1.25 -24.96 11.27
CA ALA A 8 1.25 -24.40 12.61
C ALA A 8 2.22 -25.15 13.54
N ALA A 9 2.21 -26.48 13.50
CA ALA A 9 3.13 -27.32 14.25
C ALA A 9 4.60 -27.11 13.80
N ALA A 10 4.86 -27.09 12.49
CA ALA A 10 6.22 -26.91 11.96
C ALA A 10 6.86 -25.58 12.35
N PHE A 11 6.07 -24.52 12.48
CA PHE A 11 6.55 -23.19 12.87
C PHE A 11 6.33 -22.86 14.36
N ASN A 12 5.84 -23.83 15.16
CA ASN A 12 5.49 -23.64 16.57
C ASN A 12 4.62 -22.39 16.82
N VAL A 13 3.61 -22.18 15.99
CA VAL A 13 2.66 -21.07 16.11
C VAL A 13 1.24 -21.60 16.28
N PRO A 14 0.36 -20.87 16.98
CA PRO A 14 -1.06 -21.23 17.02
C PRO A 14 -1.66 -21.31 15.62
N ARG A 15 -2.52 -22.30 15.39
CA ARG A 15 -3.27 -22.44 14.13
C ARG A 15 -4.07 -21.19 13.79
N SER A 16 -4.59 -20.49 14.80
CA SER A 16 -5.27 -19.19 14.66
C SER A 16 -4.37 -18.16 13.99
N THR A 17 -3.07 -18.10 14.31
CA THR A 17 -2.11 -17.17 13.69
C THR A 17 -2.00 -17.39 12.18
N LEU A 18 -1.90 -18.64 11.72
CA LEU A 18 -1.84 -18.94 10.29
C LEU A 18 -3.20 -18.74 9.59
N SER A 19 -4.31 -19.08 10.25
CA SER A 19 -5.66 -18.81 9.74
C SER A 19 -5.90 -17.30 9.59
N THR A 20 -5.57 -16.51 10.61
CA THR A 20 -5.64 -15.06 10.58
C THR A 20 -4.71 -14.50 9.52
N ARG A 21 -3.44 -14.94 9.40
CA ARG A 21 -2.55 -14.47 8.34
C ARG A 21 -3.11 -14.76 6.93
N ARG A 22 -3.61 -15.97 6.68
CA ARG A 22 -4.24 -16.31 5.38
C ARG A 22 -5.46 -15.43 5.09
N ALA A 23 -6.30 -15.16 6.08
CA ALA A 23 -7.47 -14.28 5.93
C ALA A 23 -7.08 -12.79 5.82
N ARG A 24 -6.03 -12.36 6.54
CA ARG A 24 -5.62 -10.96 6.68
C ARG A 24 -4.75 -10.48 5.52
N ILE A 25 -4.05 -11.37 4.81
CA ILE A 25 -3.46 -11.05 3.49
C ILE A 25 -4.54 -10.54 2.52
N ALA A 26 -5.75 -11.09 2.59
CA ALA A 26 -6.89 -10.62 1.81
C ALA A 26 -7.54 -9.34 2.40
N LEU A 27 -7.58 -9.20 3.73
CA LEU A 27 -8.21 -8.04 4.39
C LEU A 27 -7.36 -6.76 4.30
N GLN A 28 -6.04 -6.84 4.51
CA GLN A 28 -5.19 -5.66 4.72
C GLN A 28 -4.78 -4.97 3.40
N ARG A 29 -4.72 -5.70 2.28
CA ARG A 29 -4.50 -5.12 0.95
C ARG A 29 -5.69 -4.31 0.45
N ASN A 30 -6.90 -4.65 0.88
CA ASN A 30 -8.14 -4.02 0.43
C ASN A 30 -8.67 -2.94 1.40
N CYS A 31 -8.21 -2.93 2.64
CA CYS A 31 -8.60 -1.90 3.60
C CYS A 31 -7.86 -0.58 3.34
N LYS A 32 -8.62 0.52 3.21
CA LYS A 32 -8.05 1.87 3.26
C LYS A 32 -7.41 2.09 4.66
N PRO A 33 -6.12 2.46 4.76
CA PRO A 33 -5.52 2.83 6.03
C PRO A 33 -6.22 4.05 6.63
N LYS A 34 -6.52 4.00 7.94
CA LYS A 34 -7.14 5.11 8.69
C LYS A 34 -6.31 6.41 8.69
N LEU A 35 -5.01 6.32 8.39
CA LEU A 35 -4.07 7.44 8.39
C LEU A 35 -3.79 8.03 6.99
N LYS A 36 -4.57 7.66 5.96
CA LYS A 36 -4.38 8.25 4.62
C LYS A 36 -4.73 9.73 4.64
N LYS A 37 -3.72 10.58 4.47
CA LYS A 37 -3.88 12.03 4.28
C LYS A 37 -4.27 12.40 2.84
N LEU A 38 -4.19 11.49 1.88
CA LEU A 38 -4.58 11.74 0.49
C LEU A 38 -5.87 10.99 0.14
N THR A 39 -6.73 11.64 -0.64
CA THR A 39 -7.91 10.98 -1.21
C THR A 39 -7.48 10.05 -2.34
N LYS A 40 -8.33 9.08 -2.70
CA LYS A 40 -8.07 8.16 -3.82
C LYS A 40 -7.73 8.90 -5.12
N LEU A 41 -8.47 9.98 -5.41
CA LEU A 41 -8.21 10.85 -6.56
C LEU A 41 -6.79 11.44 -6.54
N LYS A 42 -6.34 11.93 -5.38
CA LYS A 42 -4.98 12.48 -5.24
C LYS A 42 -3.92 11.41 -5.41
N GLU A 43 -4.17 10.19 -4.94
CA GLU A 43 -3.26 9.05 -5.18
C GLU A 43 -3.18 8.70 -6.67
N GLU A 44 -4.30 8.75 -7.40
CA GLU A 44 -4.31 8.55 -8.86
C GLU A 44 -3.52 9.65 -9.60
N VAL A 45 -3.57 10.90 -9.14
CA VAL A 45 -2.73 11.98 -9.68
C VAL A 45 -1.25 11.69 -9.47
N ILE A 46 -0.86 11.19 -8.30
CA ILE A 46 0.53 10.81 -8.02
C ILE A 46 0.98 9.67 -8.94
N VAL A 47 0.15 8.64 -9.14
CA VAL A 47 0.46 7.52 -10.05
C VAL A 47 0.66 8.03 -11.48
N ARG A 48 -0.23 8.90 -11.97
CA ARG A 48 -0.09 9.51 -13.31
C ARG A 48 1.19 10.33 -13.43
N HIS A 49 1.58 11.05 -12.39
CA HIS A 49 2.83 11.81 -12.38
C HIS A 49 4.07 10.91 -12.45
N VAL A 50 4.08 9.79 -11.72
CA VAL A 50 5.17 8.80 -11.80
C VAL A 50 5.28 8.22 -13.21
N LEU A 51 4.15 7.87 -13.83
CA LEU A 51 4.13 7.36 -15.21
C LEU A 51 4.56 8.42 -16.24
N ASP A 52 4.20 9.70 -16.03
CA ASP A 52 4.67 10.81 -16.87
C ASP A 52 6.20 10.94 -16.80
N LEU A 53 6.77 10.94 -15.59
CA LEU A 53 8.22 11.00 -15.40
C LEU A 53 8.93 9.86 -16.14
N ASP A 54 8.47 8.63 -15.95
CA ASP A 54 9.01 7.44 -16.62
C ASP A 54 8.90 7.53 -18.14
N SER A 55 7.74 7.94 -18.66
CA SER A 55 7.52 8.11 -20.11
C SER A 55 8.43 9.14 -20.77
N ARG A 56 8.92 10.11 -19.98
CA ARG A 56 9.84 11.16 -20.40
C ARG A 56 11.31 10.77 -20.19
N GLY A 57 11.57 9.56 -19.71
CA GLY A 57 12.92 9.06 -19.41
C GLY A 57 13.51 9.58 -18.10
N PHE A 58 12.70 10.23 -17.25
CA PHE A 58 13.12 10.65 -15.92
C PHE A 58 12.84 9.54 -14.90
N ALA A 59 13.86 9.13 -14.17
CA ALA A 59 13.67 8.20 -13.06
C ALA A 59 12.76 8.84 -11.99
N PRO A 60 11.64 8.19 -11.62
CA PRO A 60 10.79 8.69 -10.54
C PRO A 60 11.56 8.66 -9.22
N THR A 61 11.77 9.83 -8.60
CA THR A 61 12.45 9.93 -7.31
C THR A 61 11.45 10.13 -6.17
N LEU A 62 11.82 9.71 -4.96
CA LEU A 62 11.02 9.99 -3.76
C LEU A 62 10.81 11.49 -3.53
N GLY A 63 11.77 12.32 -3.93
CA GLY A 63 11.66 13.78 -3.86
C GLY A 63 10.53 14.30 -4.76
N ALA A 64 10.54 13.96 -6.04
CA ALA A 64 9.50 14.39 -6.98
C ALA A 64 8.09 13.92 -6.55
N VAL A 65 7.98 12.67 -6.05
CA VAL A 65 6.72 12.13 -5.52
C VAL A 65 6.27 12.87 -4.27
N ARG A 66 7.19 13.24 -3.37
CA ARG A 66 6.89 14.03 -2.18
C ARG A 66 6.41 15.43 -2.55
N ASP A 67 7.09 16.10 -3.48
CA ASP A 67 6.74 17.46 -3.90
C ASP A 67 5.30 17.55 -4.42
N ILE A 68 4.88 16.61 -5.27
CA ILE A 68 3.51 16.60 -5.77
C ILE A 68 2.50 16.22 -4.67
N ALA A 69 2.86 15.31 -3.76
CA ALA A 69 2.02 14.95 -2.64
C ALA A 69 1.78 16.15 -1.70
N ASP A 70 2.82 16.93 -1.41
CA ASP A 70 2.75 18.12 -0.56
C ASP A 70 1.93 19.24 -1.22
N LYS A 71 2.09 19.45 -2.54
CA LYS A 71 1.23 20.37 -3.31
C LYS A 71 -0.25 19.97 -3.25
N LEU A 72 -0.55 18.69 -3.46
CA LEU A 72 -1.91 18.15 -3.36
C LEU A 72 -2.47 18.25 -1.94
N LEU A 73 -1.62 18.12 -0.92
CA LEU A 73 -2.02 18.27 0.47
C LEU A 73 -2.34 19.73 0.81
N ALA A 74 -1.49 20.67 0.38
CA ALA A 74 -1.65 22.10 0.60
C ALA A 74 -2.92 22.66 -0.07
N ALA A 75 -3.22 22.23 -1.31
CA ALA A 75 -4.44 22.60 -2.03
C ALA A 75 -5.75 22.13 -1.35
N ARG A 76 -5.69 21.34 -0.28
CA ARG A 76 -6.85 20.98 0.55
C ARG A 76 -7.09 21.96 1.69
N SER A 77 -6.04 22.62 2.14
CA SER A 77 -6.06 23.50 3.31
C SER A 77 -6.28 24.97 2.92
N ALA A 78 -6.41 25.25 1.62
CA ALA A 78 -6.81 26.53 1.05
C ALA A 78 -8.29 26.47 0.69
#